data_AF-A0A9X1XUN6-F1
#
_entry.id   AF-A0A9X1XUN6-F1
#
_cell.length_a   1.000
_cell.length_b   1.000
_cell.length_c   1.000
_cell.angle_alpha   90.00
_cell.angle_beta   90.00
_cell.angle_gamma   90.00
#
_symmetry.space_group_name_H-M   'P 1'
#
loop_
_entity.id
_entity.type
_entity.pdbx_description
1 polymer ?
#
loop_
_entity_poly.entity_id
_entity_poly.type
_entity_poly.pdbx_seq_one_letter_code
_entity_poly.pdbx_strand_id
1 'polypeptide(L)'
;MVTRQRLRRRNIGILALLLAGLVCFGVVEGVALPRQDQMEAQYNAAQNSPLTHDIARTSHYATRYMGNASKVTGLFRSLPLGPIRSFALDPDVFTVQVNLDASAPMAEIDRDRAYLYSATAAFAYIDNLEAVIFNEGSVAYRVTREGLLTWYGLDGFAALTADSAVWKTEVQDKLAEQDYARRAFQELFRESKTLSV
;
A
#
# COMPACT_ATOMS: atom_id res chain seq x y z
N MET A 1 -23.67 62.42 27.15
CA MET A 1 -22.41 62.13 27.90
C MET A 1 -21.84 60.82 27.37
N VAL A 2 -20.75 60.87 26.61
CA VAL A 2 -20.06 59.66 26.13
C VAL A 2 -18.92 59.37 27.10
N THR A 3 -19.11 58.38 27.95
CA THR A 3 -18.13 57.95 28.94
C THR A 3 -16.96 57.27 28.22
N ARG A 4 -15.87 58.01 27.96
CA ARG A 4 -14.60 57.42 27.49
C ARG A 4 -13.98 56.60 28.61
N GLN A 5 -14.27 55.31 28.63
CA GLN A 5 -13.64 54.34 29.51
C GLN A 5 -12.15 54.25 29.15
N ARG A 6 -11.27 54.85 29.95
CA ARG A 6 -9.81 54.79 29.75
C ARG A 6 -9.36 53.35 30.06
N LEU A 7 -9.10 52.55 29.03
CA LEU A 7 -8.60 51.18 29.18
C LEU A 7 -7.29 51.19 29.98
N ARG A 8 -7.29 50.56 31.16
CA ARG A 8 -6.10 50.38 32.00
C ARG A 8 -5.09 49.55 31.19
N ARG A 9 -3.78 49.88 31.22
CA ARG A 9 -2.74 49.24 30.39
C ARG A 9 -2.77 47.69 30.40
N ARG A 10 -3.19 47.08 31.52
CA ARG A 10 -3.42 45.62 31.64
C ARG A 10 -4.51 45.10 30.70
N ASN A 11 -5.62 45.84 30.51
CA ASN A 11 -6.72 45.44 29.65
C ASN A 11 -6.32 45.49 28.16
N ILE A 12 -5.44 46.42 27.78
CA ILE A 12 -4.89 46.49 26.42
C ILE A 12 -4.00 45.28 26.14
N GLY A 13 -3.16 44.87 27.10
CA GLY A 13 -2.35 43.66 27.00
C GLY A 13 -3.21 42.39 26.84
N ILE A 14 -4.30 42.28 27.60
CA ILE A 14 -5.25 41.15 27.49
C ILE A 14 -5.92 41.15 26.11
N LEU A 15 -6.37 42.30 25.61
CA LEU A 15 -7.03 42.40 24.30
C LEU A 15 -6.07 42.06 23.16
N ALA A 16 -4.82 42.51 23.23
CA ALA A 16 -3.79 42.20 22.25
C ALA A 16 -3.46 40.70 22.22
N LEU A 17 -3.35 40.06 23.38
CA LEU A 17 -3.15 38.60 23.46
C LEU A 17 -4.35 37.83 22.93
N LEU A 18 -5.58 38.29 23.19
CA LEU A 18 -6.79 37.66 22.67
C LEU A 18 -6.84 37.77 21.14
N LEU A 19 -6.55 38.95 20.58
CA LEU A 19 -6.45 39.14 19.13
C LEU A 19 -5.36 38.26 18.50
N ALA A 20 -4.18 38.18 19.11
CA ALA A 20 -3.11 37.31 18.65
C ALA A 20 -3.52 35.83 18.68
N GLY A 21 -4.19 35.39 19.75
CA GLY A 21 -4.73 34.04 19.86
C GLY A 21 -5.78 33.73 18.79
N LEU A 22 -6.67 34.68 18.49
CA LEU A 22 -7.71 34.54 17.47
C LEU A 22 -7.10 34.46 16.05
N VAL A 23 -6.07 35.27 15.78
CA VAL A 23 -5.30 35.19 14.52
C VAL A 23 -4.58 33.85 14.39
N CYS A 24 -3.86 33.41 15.44
CA CYS A 24 -3.18 32.11 15.44
C CYS A 24 -4.17 30.96 15.22
N PHE A 25 -5.31 30.99 15.92
CA PHE A 25 -6.37 30.00 15.76
C PHE A 25 -6.91 29.99 14.33
N GLY A 26 -7.20 31.17 13.76
CA GLY A 26 -7.64 31.28 12.36
C GLY A 26 -6.62 30.76 11.34
N VAL A 27 -5.32 30.93 11.59
CA VAL A 27 -4.26 30.37 10.72
C VAL A 27 -4.20 28.84 10.83
N VAL A 28 -4.31 28.29 12.04
CA VAL A 28 -4.28 26.84 12.26
C VAL A 28 -5.47 26.16 11.57
N GLU A 29 -6.69 26.64 11.84
CA GLU A 29 -7.93 26.07 11.29
C GLU A 29 -8.10 26.36 9.80
N GLY A 30 -7.75 27.56 9.34
CA GLY A 30 -7.99 27.99 7.96
C GLY A 30 -6.90 27.57 6.97
N VAL A 31 -5.69 27.26 7.43
CA VAL A 31 -4.54 26.99 6.55
C VAL A 31 -3.80 25.73 6.93
N ALA A 32 -3.41 25.56 8.20
CA ALA A 32 -2.55 24.44 8.59
C ALA A 32 -3.28 23.08 8.49
N LEU A 33 -4.45 22.95 9.12
CA LEU A 33 -5.24 21.71 9.10
C LEU A 33 -5.68 21.34 7.67
N PRO A 34 -6.27 22.23 6.85
CA PRO A 34 -6.69 21.87 5.49
C PRO A 34 -5.52 21.44 4.60
N ARG A 35 -4.33 22.04 4.76
CA ARG A 35 -3.14 21.61 4.01
C ARG A 35 -2.68 20.22 4.44
N GLN A 36 -2.66 19.94 5.73
CA GLN A 36 -2.30 18.62 6.23
C GLN A 36 -3.27 17.55 5.72
N ASP A 37 -4.58 17.81 5.78
CA ASP A 37 -5.61 16.90 5.27
C ASP A 37 -5.45 16.62 3.77
N GLN A 38 -5.13 17.66 2.98
CA GLN A 38 -4.85 17.51 1.56
C GLN A 38 -3.60 16.68 1.29
N MET A 39 -2.52 16.91 2.04
CA MET A 39 -1.28 16.14 1.92
C MET A 39 -1.49 14.69 2.31
N GLU A 40 -2.25 14.42 3.38
CA GLU A 40 -2.59 13.07 3.81
C GLU A 40 -3.48 12.35 2.78
N ALA A 41 -4.49 13.05 2.23
CA ALA A 41 -5.33 12.49 1.16
C ALA A 41 -4.51 12.14 -0.09
N GLN A 42 -3.59 13.02 -0.51
CA GLN A 42 -2.69 12.76 -1.62
C GLN A 42 -1.76 11.57 -1.35
N TYR A 43 -1.18 11.52 -0.15
CA TYR A 43 -0.33 10.42 0.26
C TYR A 43 -1.10 9.09 0.25
N ASN A 44 -2.29 9.05 0.84
CA ASN A 44 -3.14 7.86 0.89
C ASN A 44 -3.58 7.41 -0.51
N ALA A 45 -3.90 8.35 -1.40
CA ALA A 45 -4.18 8.04 -2.79
C ALA A 45 -2.96 7.43 -3.51
N ALA A 46 -1.76 7.95 -3.24
CA ALA A 46 -0.51 7.42 -3.78
C ALA A 46 -0.18 6.00 -3.28
N GLN A 47 -0.71 5.58 -2.13
CA GLN A 47 -0.54 4.21 -1.64
C GLN A 47 -1.34 3.17 -2.45
N ASN A 48 -2.33 3.60 -3.23
CA ASN A 48 -3.10 2.69 -4.09
C ASN A 48 -2.43 2.39 -5.45
N SER A 49 -1.21 2.89 -5.67
CA SER A 49 -0.45 2.65 -6.91
C SER A 49 0.87 1.95 -6.63
N PRO A 50 1.20 0.86 -7.35
CA PRO A 50 2.49 0.17 -7.23
C PRO A 50 3.69 1.10 -7.44
N LEU A 51 3.54 2.14 -8.26
CA LEU A 51 4.61 3.07 -8.63
C LEU A 51 4.96 4.08 -7.52
N THR A 52 4.06 4.28 -6.56
CA THR A 52 4.19 5.29 -5.50
C THR A 52 3.94 4.75 -4.09
N HIS A 53 3.57 3.47 -3.96
CA HIS A 53 3.38 2.81 -2.69
C HIS A 53 4.68 2.80 -1.85
N ASP A 54 4.55 3.09 -0.56
CA ASP A 54 5.63 3.06 0.42
C ASP A 54 5.73 1.67 1.06
N ILE A 55 6.65 0.85 0.56
CA ILE A 55 6.83 -0.53 1.03
C ILE A 55 7.22 -0.63 2.50
N ALA A 56 7.83 0.41 3.08
CA ALA A 56 8.30 0.37 4.46
C ALA A 56 7.12 0.22 5.43
N ARG A 57 5.94 0.75 5.07
CA ARG A 57 4.69 0.63 5.83
C ARG A 57 4.12 -0.79 5.86
N THR A 58 4.60 -1.68 5.00
CA THR A 58 4.14 -3.07 4.94
C THR A 58 4.99 -3.99 5.82
N SER A 59 6.18 -3.54 6.22
CA SER A 59 7.18 -4.38 6.90
C SER A 59 6.73 -4.94 8.26
N HIS A 60 5.84 -4.26 8.99
CA HIS A 60 5.32 -4.77 10.26
C HIS A 60 4.42 -6.00 10.09
N TYR A 61 3.95 -6.30 8.88
CA TYR A 61 3.20 -7.52 8.57
C TYR A 61 4.08 -8.72 8.23
N ALA A 62 5.41 -8.57 8.23
CA ALA A 62 6.33 -9.68 8.00
C ALA A 62 6.06 -10.86 8.96
N THR A 63 6.11 -12.08 8.42
CA THR A 63 5.84 -13.32 9.16
C THR A 63 6.60 -14.49 8.55
N ARG A 64 7.08 -15.41 9.37
CA ARG A 64 7.73 -16.64 8.88
C ARG A 64 6.75 -17.63 8.25
N TYR A 65 5.48 -17.53 8.63
CA TYR A 65 4.46 -18.53 8.33
C TYR A 65 3.22 -17.90 7.69
N MET A 66 2.84 -18.40 6.51
CA MET A 66 1.67 -17.97 5.74
C MET A 66 0.33 -18.22 6.45
N GLY A 67 0.27 -19.17 7.40
CA GLY A 67 -0.97 -19.46 8.15
C GLY A 67 -1.31 -18.39 9.19
N ASN A 68 -0.46 -17.39 9.40
CA ASN A 68 -0.78 -16.24 10.24
C ASN A 68 -1.76 -15.30 9.51
N ALA A 69 -3.05 -15.64 9.55
CA ALA A 69 -4.09 -14.92 8.83
C ALA A 69 -4.11 -13.41 9.12
N SER A 70 -3.89 -12.98 10.36
CA SER A 70 -3.86 -11.55 10.70
C SER A 70 -2.72 -10.82 10.01
N LYS A 71 -1.51 -11.41 9.99
CA LYS A 71 -0.35 -10.83 9.30
C LYS A 71 -0.53 -10.86 7.78
N VAL A 72 -0.95 -11.99 7.22
CA VAL A 72 -1.12 -12.15 5.76
C VAL A 72 -2.22 -11.26 5.22
N THR A 73 -3.40 -11.23 5.85
CA THR A 73 -4.50 -10.35 5.39
C THR A 73 -4.15 -8.88 5.57
N GLY A 74 -3.45 -8.51 6.65
CA GLY A 74 -2.94 -7.16 6.85
C GLY A 74 -1.93 -6.74 5.77
N LEU A 75 -1.00 -7.65 5.42
CA LEU A 75 -0.04 -7.45 4.33
C LEU A 75 -0.77 -7.13 3.03
N PHE A 76 -1.64 -8.03 2.55
CA PHE A 76 -2.32 -7.85 1.27
C PHE A 76 -3.26 -6.65 1.24
N ARG A 77 -3.90 -6.29 2.36
CA ARG A 77 -4.71 -5.07 2.47
C ARG A 77 -3.89 -3.78 2.46
N SER A 78 -2.62 -3.85 2.81
CA SER A 78 -1.72 -2.69 2.69
C SER A 78 -1.22 -2.49 1.26
N LEU A 79 -1.25 -3.53 0.43
CA LEU A 79 -0.69 -3.52 -0.92
C LEU A 79 -1.66 -2.91 -1.96
N PRO A 80 -1.13 -2.37 -3.07
CA PRO A 80 -1.91 -1.69 -4.10
C PRO A 80 -2.60 -2.69 -5.05
N LEU A 81 -3.55 -3.50 -4.53
CA LEU A 81 -4.27 -4.57 -5.25
C LEU A 81 -5.73 -4.23 -5.61
N GLY A 82 -6.19 -3.02 -5.28
CA GLY A 82 -7.61 -2.69 -5.36
C GLY A 82 -8.44 -3.36 -4.25
N PRO A 83 -9.78 -3.32 -4.35
CA PRO A 83 -10.65 -3.84 -3.30
C PRO A 83 -10.58 -5.37 -3.18
N ILE A 84 -10.30 -5.86 -1.97
CA ILE A 84 -10.23 -7.29 -1.66
C ILE A 84 -11.51 -7.72 -0.94
N ARG A 85 -12.17 -8.76 -1.46
CA ARG A 85 -13.39 -9.34 -0.89
C ARG A 85 -13.07 -10.31 0.24
N SER A 86 -12.17 -11.26 0.01
CA SER A 86 -11.83 -12.30 0.98
C SER A 86 -10.48 -12.95 0.69
N PHE A 87 -10.05 -13.83 1.59
CA PHE A 87 -8.82 -14.60 1.48
C PHE A 87 -9.11 -16.08 1.72
N ALA A 88 -8.35 -16.96 1.08
CA ALA A 88 -8.24 -18.36 1.46
C ALA A 88 -6.76 -18.72 1.63
N LEU A 89 -6.45 -19.49 2.66
CA LEU A 89 -5.09 -19.93 2.99
C LEU A 89 -5.07 -21.45 2.90
N ASP A 90 -4.12 -22.01 2.17
CA ASP A 90 -3.86 -23.44 2.12
C ASP A 90 -2.47 -23.73 2.73
N PRO A 91 -2.43 -24.07 4.04
CA PRO A 91 -1.17 -24.31 4.75
C PRO A 91 -0.43 -25.57 4.31
N ASP A 92 -1.10 -26.52 3.65
CA ASP A 92 -0.49 -27.80 3.26
C ASP A 92 0.41 -27.65 2.05
N VAL A 93 0.08 -26.70 1.15
CA VAL A 93 0.87 -26.35 -0.04
C VAL A 93 1.35 -24.90 -0.03
N PHE A 94 1.38 -24.28 1.14
CA PHE A 94 1.85 -22.91 1.38
C PHE A 94 1.39 -21.87 0.34
N THR A 95 0.09 -21.91 0.01
CA THR A 95 -0.53 -21.05 -1.00
C THR A 95 -1.54 -20.08 -0.38
N VAL A 96 -1.51 -18.81 -0.80
CA VAL A 96 -2.53 -17.81 -0.45
C VAL A 96 -3.38 -17.48 -1.67
N GLN A 97 -4.70 -17.50 -1.52
CA GLN A 97 -5.62 -16.95 -2.50
C GLN A 97 -6.19 -15.62 -2.02
N VAL A 98 -6.11 -14.60 -2.88
CA VAL A 98 -6.68 -13.28 -2.70
C VAL A 98 -7.87 -13.14 -3.65
N ASN A 99 -9.08 -13.03 -3.10
CA ASN A 99 -10.30 -12.84 -3.88
C ASN A 99 -10.56 -11.34 -4.03
N LEU A 100 -10.35 -10.81 -5.22
CA LEU A 100 -10.55 -9.42 -5.58
C LEU A 100 -12.02 -9.14 -5.91
N ASP A 101 -12.45 -7.90 -5.71
CA ASP A 101 -13.80 -7.50 -6.09
C ASP A 101 -13.88 -7.19 -7.59
N ALA A 102 -14.42 -8.14 -8.35
CA ALA A 102 -14.60 -8.02 -9.80
C ALA A 102 -15.59 -6.92 -10.22
N SER A 103 -16.29 -6.25 -9.28
CA SER A 103 -17.15 -5.11 -9.58
C SER A 103 -16.38 -3.84 -9.99
N ALA A 104 -15.09 -3.78 -9.65
CA ALA A 104 -14.20 -2.65 -9.94
C ALA A 104 -12.90 -3.16 -10.63
N PRO A 105 -12.99 -3.66 -11.87
CA PRO A 105 -11.84 -4.23 -12.56
C PRO A 105 -10.78 -3.15 -12.83
N MET A 106 -9.52 -3.53 -12.68
CA MET A 106 -8.39 -2.68 -13.01
C MET A 106 -8.15 -2.68 -14.52
N ALA A 107 -7.60 -1.59 -15.06
CA ALA A 107 -7.02 -1.64 -16.40
C ALA A 107 -5.90 -2.68 -16.45
N GLU A 108 -5.75 -3.36 -17.58
CA GLU A 108 -4.83 -4.50 -17.72
C GLU A 108 -3.41 -4.19 -17.23
N ILE A 109 -2.85 -3.05 -17.63
CA ILE A 109 -1.50 -2.66 -17.22
C ILE A 109 -1.39 -2.37 -15.72
N ASP A 110 -2.43 -1.81 -15.11
CA ASP A 110 -2.45 -1.52 -13.68
C ASP A 110 -2.58 -2.83 -12.88
N ARG A 111 -3.38 -3.79 -13.37
CA ARG A 111 -3.46 -5.15 -12.82
C ARG A 111 -2.10 -5.83 -12.87
N ASP A 112 -1.43 -5.83 -14.03
CA ASP A 112 -0.14 -6.51 -14.22
C ASP A 112 0.91 -5.97 -13.24
N ARG A 113 0.97 -4.63 -13.08
CA ARG A 113 1.84 -3.97 -12.10
C ARG A 113 1.47 -4.33 -10.67
N ALA A 114 0.19 -4.28 -10.32
CA ALA A 114 -0.31 -4.55 -8.98
C ALA A 114 -0.03 -5.99 -8.56
N TYR A 115 -0.26 -6.96 -9.44
CA TYR A 115 -0.07 -8.38 -9.16
C TYR A 115 1.42 -8.69 -9.01
N LEU A 116 2.26 -8.19 -9.92
CA LEU A 116 3.71 -8.38 -9.83
C LEU A 116 4.30 -7.77 -8.56
N TYR A 117 3.95 -6.51 -8.28
CA TYR A 117 4.40 -5.79 -7.08
C TYR A 117 4.00 -6.55 -5.81
N SER A 118 2.73 -6.92 -5.73
CA SER A 118 2.16 -7.48 -4.50
C SER A 118 2.57 -8.93 -4.27
N ALA A 119 2.73 -9.72 -5.34
CA ALA A 119 3.32 -11.05 -5.24
C ALA A 119 4.77 -10.97 -4.76
N THR A 120 5.57 -10.07 -5.34
CA THR A 120 6.95 -9.83 -4.91
C THR A 120 7.00 -9.46 -3.42
N ALA A 121 6.10 -8.57 -2.97
CA ALA A 121 6.04 -8.16 -1.56
C ALA A 121 5.59 -9.31 -0.65
N ALA A 122 4.62 -10.11 -1.09
CA ALA A 122 4.17 -11.30 -0.36
C ALA A 122 5.30 -12.31 -0.14
N PHE A 123 6.08 -12.63 -1.18
CA PHE A 123 7.21 -13.55 -1.05
C PHE A 123 8.37 -12.96 -0.23
N ALA A 124 8.55 -11.64 -0.26
CA ALA A 124 9.56 -10.97 0.55
C ALA A 124 9.23 -10.89 2.04
N TYR A 125 7.95 -10.79 2.39
CA TYR A 125 7.50 -10.64 3.78
C TYR A 125 6.90 -11.92 4.40
N ILE A 126 6.69 -12.97 3.60
CA ILE A 126 6.21 -14.28 4.08
C ILE A 126 7.21 -15.36 3.67
N ASP A 127 7.97 -15.86 4.64
CA ASP A 127 9.16 -16.70 4.38
C ASP A 127 8.80 -18.01 3.68
N ASN A 128 7.81 -18.74 4.20
CA ASN A 128 7.44 -20.07 3.69
C ASN A 128 6.37 -20.04 2.59
N LEU A 129 5.95 -18.86 2.12
CA LEU A 129 4.95 -18.76 1.05
C LEU A 129 5.52 -19.25 -0.27
N GLU A 130 4.86 -20.22 -0.90
CA GLU A 130 5.29 -20.82 -2.17
C GLU A 130 4.51 -20.30 -3.37
N ALA A 131 3.24 -19.94 -3.19
CA ALA A 131 2.42 -19.41 -4.27
C ALA A 131 1.36 -18.42 -3.81
N VAL A 132 0.97 -17.53 -4.73
CA VAL A 132 -0.17 -16.63 -4.57
C VAL A 132 -1.12 -16.83 -5.74
N ILE A 133 -2.41 -16.88 -5.45
CA ILE A 133 -3.48 -16.92 -6.45
C ILE A 133 -4.29 -15.63 -6.33
N PHE A 134 -4.31 -14.83 -7.40
CA PHE A 134 -5.21 -13.68 -7.52
C PHE A 134 -6.47 -14.11 -8.25
N ASN A 135 -7.61 -14.05 -7.59
CA ASN A 135 -8.90 -14.43 -8.15
C ASN A 135 -9.75 -13.19 -8.42
N GLU A 136 -10.07 -12.94 -9.68
CA GLU A 136 -10.92 -11.84 -10.15
C GLU A 136 -12.20 -12.42 -10.77
N GLY A 137 -13.12 -12.85 -9.91
CA GLY A 137 -14.40 -13.41 -10.34
C GLY A 137 -14.26 -14.80 -10.96
N SER A 138 -14.28 -14.88 -12.30
CA SER A 138 -14.23 -16.15 -13.05
C SER A 138 -12.82 -16.56 -13.47
N VAL A 139 -11.82 -15.70 -13.28
CA VAL A 139 -10.44 -15.95 -13.68
C VAL A 139 -9.54 -15.88 -12.45
N ALA A 140 -8.63 -16.85 -12.33
CA ALA A 140 -7.64 -16.87 -11.28
C ALA A 140 -6.24 -17.04 -11.86
N TYR A 141 -5.29 -16.25 -11.37
CA TYR A 141 -3.91 -16.23 -11.81
C TYR A 141 -3.00 -16.68 -10.67
N ARG A 142 -2.22 -17.74 -10.89
CA ARG A 142 -1.24 -18.25 -9.94
C ARG A 142 0.16 -17.78 -10.33
N VAL A 143 0.91 -17.34 -9.33
CA VAL A 143 2.34 -17.04 -9.40
C VAL A 143 3.08 -17.78 -8.29
N THR A 144 4.29 -18.25 -8.58
CA THR A 144 5.11 -19.00 -7.63
C THR A 144 6.33 -18.21 -7.19
N ARG A 145 6.83 -18.54 -5.98
CA ARG A 145 8.05 -17.97 -5.41
C ARG A 145 9.25 -18.19 -6.33
N GLU A 146 9.41 -19.43 -6.81
CA GLU A 146 10.50 -19.84 -7.70
C GLU A 146 10.49 -19.06 -9.03
N GLY A 147 9.31 -18.87 -9.62
CA GLY A 147 9.18 -18.12 -10.87
C GLY A 147 9.67 -16.68 -10.73
N LEU A 148 9.28 -16.01 -9.63
CA LEU A 148 9.73 -14.64 -9.38
C LEU A 148 11.22 -14.55 -9.00
N LEU A 149 11.76 -15.51 -8.25
CA LEU A 149 13.21 -15.55 -7.98
C LEU A 149 14.01 -15.66 -9.28
N THR A 150 13.56 -16.53 -10.18
CA THR A 150 14.17 -16.70 -11.50
C THR A 150 14.06 -15.43 -12.33
N TRP A 151 12.90 -14.78 -12.34
CA TRP A 151 12.66 -13.53 -13.06
C TRP A 151 13.59 -12.40 -12.61
N TYR A 152 13.77 -12.23 -11.30
CA TYR A 152 14.66 -11.21 -10.75
C TYR A 152 16.14 -11.62 -10.74
N GLY A 153 16.45 -12.90 -10.98
CA GLY A 153 17.81 -13.43 -10.87
C GLY A 153 18.34 -13.40 -9.43
N LEU A 154 17.48 -13.72 -8.46
CA LEU A 154 17.80 -13.67 -7.02
C LEU A 154 17.78 -15.06 -6.39
N ASP A 155 18.63 -15.27 -5.39
CA ASP A 155 18.60 -16.48 -4.54
C ASP A 155 17.54 -16.39 -3.43
N GLY A 156 17.02 -15.19 -3.15
CA GLY A 156 16.02 -14.95 -2.12
C GLY A 156 15.48 -13.51 -2.12
N PHE A 157 14.28 -13.32 -1.56
CA PHE A 157 13.62 -12.01 -1.54
C PHE A 157 14.04 -11.09 -0.38
N ALA A 158 14.72 -11.61 0.64
CA ALA A 158 15.08 -10.83 1.83
C ALA A 158 15.95 -9.61 1.51
N ALA A 159 16.76 -9.67 0.44
CA ALA A 159 17.59 -8.56 -0.01
C ALA A 159 16.75 -7.37 -0.52
N LEU A 160 15.56 -7.63 -1.09
CA LEU A 160 14.71 -6.59 -1.67
C LEU A 160 14.05 -5.71 -0.60
N THR A 161 13.83 -6.22 0.60
CA THR A 161 13.15 -5.50 1.69
C THR A 161 14.11 -5.04 2.80
N ALA A 162 15.41 -5.28 2.64
CA ALA A 162 16.43 -4.80 3.58
C ALA A 162 16.56 -3.26 3.59
N ASP A 163 16.33 -2.63 2.44
CA ASP A 163 16.36 -1.18 2.26
C ASP A 163 15.23 -0.77 1.29
N SER A 164 14.46 0.26 1.64
CA SER A 164 13.40 0.78 0.78
C SER A 164 13.94 1.35 -0.54
N ALA A 165 15.19 1.81 -0.57
CA ALA A 165 15.85 2.25 -1.79
C ALA A 165 16.10 1.06 -2.75
N VAL A 166 16.50 -0.10 -2.22
CA VAL A 166 16.68 -1.33 -3.01
C VAL A 166 15.36 -1.78 -3.58
N TRP A 167 14.30 -1.82 -2.78
CA TRP A 167 12.94 -2.12 -3.26
C TRP A 167 12.54 -1.19 -4.40
N LYS A 168 12.80 0.12 -4.22
CA LYS A 168 12.46 1.13 -5.19
C LYS A 168 13.13 0.85 -6.54
N THR A 169 14.45 0.66 -6.55
CA THR A 169 15.20 0.45 -7.79
C THR A 169 14.94 -0.91 -8.43
N GLU A 170 14.90 -1.98 -7.64
CA GLU A 170 14.86 -3.34 -8.18
C GLU A 170 13.46 -3.84 -8.53
N VAL A 171 12.43 -3.28 -7.90
CA VAL A 171 11.03 -3.67 -8.09
C VAL A 171 10.22 -2.49 -8.64
N GLN A 172 10.07 -1.41 -7.86
CA GLN A 172 9.09 -0.36 -8.15
C GLN A 172 9.38 0.41 -9.45
N ASP A 173 10.64 0.83 -9.66
CA ASP A 173 11.02 1.66 -10.80
C ASP A 173 10.90 0.87 -12.12
N LYS A 174 11.20 -0.44 -12.11
CA LYS A 174 11.03 -1.32 -13.29
C LYS A 174 9.56 -1.43 -13.73
N LEU A 175 8.60 -1.30 -12.81
CA LEU A 175 7.17 -1.31 -13.14
C LEU A 175 6.72 -0.07 -13.92
N ALA A 176 7.51 1.01 -13.94
CA ALA A 176 7.22 2.17 -14.77
C ALA A 176 7.22 1.80 -16.26
N GLU A 177 8.08 0.86 -16.66
CA GLU A 177 8.12 0.29 -18.00
C GLU A 177 6.94 -0.68 -18.22
N GLN A 178 5.99 -0.28 -19.07
CA GLN A 178 4.79 -1.09 -19.29
C GLN A 178 5.09 -2.47 -19.87
N ASP A 179 6.04 -2.55 -20.79
CA ASP A 179 6.47 -3.81 -21.42
C ASP A 179 7.15 -4.75 -20.44
N TYR A 180 7.81 -4.22 -19.41
CA TYR A 180 8.37 -5.03 -18.34
C TYR A 180 7.25 -5.70 -17.54
N ALA A 181 6.29 -4.92 -17.06
CA ALA A 181 5.17 -5.44 -16.27
C ALA A 181 4.32 -6.45 -17.06
N ARG A 182 4.03 -6.16 -18.33
CA ARG A 182 3.25 -7.04 -19.19
C ARG A 182 3.96 -8.36 -19.48
N ARG A 183 5.26 -8.33 -19.81
CA ARG A 183 6.04 -9.57 -20.04
C ARG A 183 6.13 -10.40 -18.78
N ALA A 184 6.43 -9.78 -17.64
CA ALA A 184 6.46 -10.46 -16.36
C ALA A 184 5.11 -11.13 -16.05
N PHE A 185 3.99 -10.43 -16.30
CA PHE A 185 2.67 -11.03 -16.12
C PHE A 185 2.48 -12.26 -17.01
N GLN A 186 2.73 -12.12 -18.33
CA GLN A 186 2.57 -13.20 -19.30
C GLN A 186 3.48 -14.40 -19.05
N GLU A 187 4.68 -14.20 -18.51
CA GLU A 187 5.65 -15.27 -18.28
C GLU A 187 5.47 -15.94 -16.90
N LEU A 188 5.03 -15.21 -15.88
CA LEU A 188 5.00 -15.70 -14.50
C LEU A 188 3.61 -16.10 -14.02
N PHE A 189 2.57 -15.45 -14.52
CA PHE A 189 1.20 -15.66 -14.07
C PHE A 189 0.52 -16.67 -14.99
N ARG A 190 0.10 -17.79 -14.41
CA ARG A 190 -0.60 -18.86 -15.11
C ARG A 190 -2.04 -18.89 -14.66
N GLU A 191 -2.97 -19.07 -15.61
CA GLU A 191 -4.35 -19.37 -15.25
C GLU A 191 -4.39 -20.64 -14.37
N SER A 192 -5.17 -20.57 -13.31
CA SER A 192 -5.26 -21.62 -12.30
C SER A 192 -6.70 -21.79 -11.85
N LYS A 193 -6.99 -22.95 -11.27
CA LYS A 193 -8.21 -23.11 -10.47
C LYS A 193 -8.05 -22.34 -9.16
N THR A 194 -9.16 -21.86 -8.63
CA THR A 194 -9.23 -21.37 -7.25
C THR A 194 -9.12 -22.54 -6.28
N LEU A 195 -8.60 -22.26 -5.08
CA LEU A 195 -8.76 -23.12 -3.92
C LEU A 195 -10.27 -23.32 -3.66
N SER A 196 -10.66 -24.57 -3.45
CA SER A 196 -11.99 -24.90 -2.97
C SER A 196 -12.13 -24.37 -1.54
N VAL A 197 -13.11 -23.52 -1.31
CA VAL A 197 -13.47 -23.02 0.03
C VAL A 197 -14.47 -23.98 0.66
#